data_AF-A0A2X1QPH4-F1
#
_entry.id   AF-A0A2X1QPH4-F1
#
_cell.length_a   1.000
_cell.length_b   1.000
_cell.length_c   1.000
_cell.angle_alpha   90.00
_cell.angle_beta   90.00
_cell.angle_gamma   90.00
#
_symmetry.space_group_name_H-M   'P 1'
#
loop_
_entity.id
_entity.type
_entity.pdbx_description
1 polymer ?
#
loop_
_entity_poly.entity_id
_entity_poly.type
_entity_poly.pdbx_seq_one_letter_code
_entity_poly.pdbx_strand_id
1 'polypeptide(L)' 'MSEVLAFLSRVEDVREQDKIIYPLSSLLFMSICAIFCGAESWDDMVVFTESRKDWLSNYIDMQGLFMTIN' A
#
# COMPACT_ATOMS: atom_id res chain seq x y z
N MET A 1 -8.72 -7.63 10.26
CA MET A 1 -7.97 -6.85 9.25
C MET A 1 -8.01 -5.35 9.52
N SER A 2 -9.11 -4.80 10.06
CA SER A 2 -9.20 -3.40 10.51
C SER A 2 -8.16 -3.00 11.57
N GLU A 3 -7.82 -3.90 12.49
CA GLU A 3 -6.84 -3.65 13.57
C GLU A 3 -5.44 -3.28 13.03
N VAL A 4 -4.98 -3.94 11.96
CA VAL A 4 -3.66 -3.68 11.37
C VAL A 4 -3.65 -2.30 10.70
N LEU A 5 -4.69 -1.98 9.92
CA LEU A 5 -4.80 -0.66 9.28
C LEU A 5 -4.94 0.46 10.32
N ALA A 6 -5.68 0.23 11.41
CA ALA A 6 -5.82 1.17 12.52
C ALA A 6 -4.52 1.35 13.33
N PHE A 7 -3.66 0.32 13.37
CA PHE A 7 -2.32 0.44 13.93
C PHE A 7 -1.41 1.25 13.01
N LEU A 8 -1.42 0.95 11.70
CA LEU A 8 -0.61 1.64 10.69
C LEU A 8 -1.02 3.10 10.51
N SER A 9 -2.29 3.45 10.71
CA SER A 9 -2.77 4.83 10.65
C SER A 9 -2.25 5.73 11.78
N ARG A 10 -1.60 5.16 12.80
CA ARG A 10 -0.93 5.92 13.87
C ARG A 10 0.44 6.45 13.44
N VAL A 11 0.98 5.94 12.33
CA VAL A 11 2.23 6.44 11.77
C VAL A 11 1.97 7.79 11.15
N GLU A 12 2.74 8.79 11.57
CA GLU A 12 2.65 10.14 11.04
C GLU A 12 3.06 10.15 9.56
N ASP A 13 2.22 10.76 8.73
CA ASP A 13 2.46 10.87 7.30
C ASP A 13 3.36 12.08 7.00
N VAL A 14 4.65 11.81 6.87
CA VAL A 14 5.69 12.80 6.56
C VAL A 14 5.74 13.18 5.08
N ARG A 15 4.87 12.61 4.23
CA ARG A 15 4.81 12.92 2.81
C ARG A 15 4.24 14.33 2.59
N GLU A 16 4.62 14.96 1.48
CA GLU A 16 4.06 16.26 1.10
C GLU A 16 2.54 16.16 0.92
N GLN A 17 1.79 16.90 1.75
CA GLN A 17 0.33 16.84 1.83
C GLN A 17 -0.37 17.06 0.48
N ASP A 18 0.17 17.95 -0.36
CA ASP A 18 -0.36 18.26 -1.69
C ASP A 18 -0.18 17.14 -2.72
N LYS A 19 0.64 16.12 -2.39
CA LYS A 19 0.93 14.95 -3.24
C LYS A 19 0.30 13.66 -2.69
N ILE A 20 -0.50 13.75 -1.62
CA ILE A 20 -1.15 12.58 -1.01
C ILE A 20 -2.41 12.24 -1.79
N ILE A 21 -2.34 11.19 -2.62
CA ILE A 21 -3.49 10.64 -3.35
C ILE A 21 -4.00 9.31 -2.75
N TYR A 22 -3.34 8.79 -1.72
CA TYR A 22 -3.75 7.60 -0.96
C TYR A 22 -3.22 7.66 0.49
N PRO A 23 -3.92 7.04 1.46
CA PRO A 23 -3.48 7.01 2.84
C PRO A 23 -2.21 6.18 3.02
N LEU A 24 -1.31 6.63 3.90
CA LEU A 24 -0.03 5.97 4.18
C LEU A 24 -0.23 4.53 4.70
N SER A 25 -1.29 4.31 5.48
CA SER A 25 -1.64 2.99 6.01
C SER A 25 -1.86 1.95 4.90
N SER A 26 -2.46 2.33 3.77
CA SER A 26 -2.63 1.44 2.61
C SER A 26 -1.29 1.06 2.00
N LEU A 27 -0.39 2.03 1.83
CA LEU A 27 0.97 1.79 1.31
C LEU A 27 1.78 0.90 2.23
N LEU A 28 1.76 1.14 3.53
CA LEU A 28 2.46 0.31 4.50
C LEU A 28 1.91 -1.12 4.51
N PHE A 29 0.59 -1.27 4.47
CA PHE A 29 -0.07 -2.57 4.44
C PHE A 29 0.35 -3.40 3.23
N MET A 30 0.25 -2.84 2.02
CA MET A 30 0.69 -3.56 0.81
C MET A 30 2.18 -3.87 0.85
N SER A 31 3.01 -2.99 1.43
CA SER A 31 4.45 -3.14 1.44
C SER A 31 4.84 -4.33 2.29
N ILE A 32 4.23 -4.44 3.47
CA ILE A 32 4.39 -5.58 4.36
C ILE A 32 3.95 -6.87 3.64
N CYS A 33 2.77 -6.88 3.01
CA CYS A 33 2.29 -8.05 2.27
C CYS A 33 3.25 -8.47 1.13
N ALA A 34 3.78 -7.51 0.37
CA ALA A 34 4.71 -7.76 -0.72
C ALA A 34 6.05 -8.34 -0.20
N ILE A 35 6.62 -7.76 0.85
CA ILE A 35 7.87 -8.24 1.48
C ILE A 35 7.69 -9.67 1.99
N PHE A 36 6.56 -9.97 2.65
CA PHE A 36 6.27 -11.35 3.09
C PHE A 36 6.11 -12.34 1.93
N CYS A 37 5.78 -11.85 0.74
CA CYS A 37 5.69 -12.66 -0.48
C CYS A 37 7.01 -12.71 -1.26
N GLY A 38 8.10 -12.15 -0.70
CA GLY A 38 9.43 -12.19 -1.29
C GLY A 38 9.74 -11.04 -2.24
N ALA A 39 9.00 -9.92 -2.18
CA ALA A 39 9.39 -8.72 -2.92
C ALA A 39 10.68 -8.13 -2.36
N GLU A 40 11.70 -7.95 -3.20
CA GLU A 40 12.99 -7.36 -2.84
C GLU A 40 13.16 -5.94 -3.39
N SER A 41 12.40 -5.61 -4.43
CA SER A 41 12.43 -4.32 -5.12
C SER A 41 11.06 -3.65 -5.21
N TRP A 42 11.05 -2.36 -5.53
CA TRP A 42 9.81 -1.63 -5.82
C TRP A 42 9.05 -2.23 -7.00
N ASP A 43 9.77 -2.70 -8.03
CA ASP A 43 9.19 -3.39 -9.18
C ASP A 43 8.46 -4.68 -8.75
N ASP A 44 9.05 -5.47 -7.84
CA ASP A 44 8.39 -6.66 -7.31
C ASP A 44 7.10 -6.31 -6.53
N MET A 45 7.08 -5.15 -5.86
CA MET A 45 5.88 -4.66 -5.17
C MET A 45 4.80 -4.22 -6.16
N VAL A 46 5.18 -3.59 -7.28
CA VAL A 46 4.25 -3.31 -8.41
C VAL A 46 3.64 -4.62 -8.89
N VAL A 47 4.48 -5.58 -9.25
CA VAL A 47 4.04 -6.88 -9.78
C VAL A 47 3.14 -7.59 -8.77
N PHE A 48 3.49 -7.57 -7.49
CA PHE A 48 2.66 -8.15 -6.43
C PHE A 48 1.30 -7.48 -6.31
N THR A 49 1.27 -6.14 -6.29
CA THR A 49 0.03 -5.38 -6.11
C THR A 49 -0.89 -5.46 -7.31
N GLU A 50 -0.35 -5.50 -8.53
CA GLU A 50 -1.10 -5.78 -9.75
C GLU A 50 -1.69 -7.20 -9.72
N SER A 51 -0.85 -8.20 -9.41
CA SER A 51 -1.25 -9.61 -9.38
C SER A 51 -2.28 -9.93 -8.28
N ARG A 52 -2.29 -9.14 -7.19
CA ARG A 52 -3.18 -9.32 -6.04
C ARG A 52 -4.19 -8.18 -5.88
N LYS A 53 -4.41 -7.38 -6.91
CA LYS A 53 -5.29 -6.20 -6.87
C LYS A 53 -6.69 -6.51 -6.36
N ASP A 54 -7.31 -7.58 -6.87
CA ASP A 54 -8.66 -7.98 -6.48
C ASP A 54 -8.73 -8.44 -5.01
N TRP A 55 -7.65 -8.99 -4.48
CA TRP A 55 -7.58 -9.36 -3.07
C TRP A 55 -7.33 -8.12 -2.19
N LEU A 56 -6.43 -7.22 -2.60
CA LEU A 56 -6.11 -5.99 -1.87
C LEU A 56 -7.30 -5.03 -1.80
N SER A 57 -8.14 -4.96 -2.85
CA SER A 57 -9.33 -4.10 -2.88
C SER A 57 -10.38 -4.46 -1.82
N ASN A 58 -10.32 -5.66 -1.24
CA ASN A 58 -11.17 -6.04 -0.11
C ASN A 58 -10.73 -5.41 1.22
N TYR A 59 -9.51 -4.87 1.30
CA TYR A 59 -8.93 -4.37 2.54
C TYR A 59 -8.56 -2.88 2.48
N ILE A 60 -8.09 -2.41 1.32
CA ILE A 60 -7.58 -1.05 1.14
C ILE A 60 -8.14 -0.41 -0.14
N ASP A 61 -8.30 0.91 -0.12
CA ASP A 61 -8.63 1.66 -1.33
C ASP A 61 -7.41 1.75 -2.25
N MET A 62 -7.59 1.27 -3.49
CA MET A 62 -6.53 1.18 -4.50
C MET A 62 -6.58 2.33 -5.52
N GLN A 63 -7.58 3.22 -5.48
CA GLN A 63 -7.83 4.20 -6.56
C GLN A 63 -6.73 5.25 -6.76
N GLY A 64 -5.88 5.52 -5.76
CA GLY A 64 -4.73 6.43 -5.89
C GLY A 64 -3.38 5.74 -6.07
N LEU A 65 -3.28 4.46 -5.70
CA LEU A 65 -1.99 3.85 -5.41
C LEU A 65 -1.23 3.38 -6.66
N PHE A 66 -1.95 2.98 -7.72
CA PHE A 66 -1.35 2.60 -9.00
C PHE A 66 -0.78 3.78 -9.80
N MET A 67 -1.14 5.02 -9.47
CA MET A 67 -0.65 6.20 -10.21
C MET A 67 0.74 6.68 -9.78
N THR A 68 1.32 6.15 -8.69
CA THR A 68 2.65 6.57 -8.22
C THR A 68 3.76 5.55 -8.43
N ILE A 69 3.43 4.32 -8.82
CA ILE A 69 4.42 3.24 -8.97
C ILE A 69 4.74 2.93 -10.44
N ASN A 70 4.56 3.91 -11.32
CA ASN A 70 4.93 3.86 -12.74
C ASN A 70 5.67 5.14 -13.11
#